data_AF-A0A8H4VAF6-F1
#
_entry.id   AF-A0A8H4VAF6-F1
#
_cell.length_a   1.000
_cell.length_b   1.000
_cell.length_c   1.000
_cell.angle_alpha   90.00
_cell.angle_beta   90.00
_cell.angle_gamma   90.00
#
_symmetry.space_group_name_H-M   'P 1'
#
loop_
_entity.id
_entity.type
_entity.pdbx_description
1 polymer ?
#
loop_
_entity_poly.entity_id
_entity_poly.type
_entity_poly.pdbx_seq_one_letter_code
_entity_poly.pdbx_strand_id
1 'polypeptide(L)'
;MALVVRYVVIVPLVLALVSFVLTSLTLFAGQKQGFMEDYAIVRLNTSMLGQTLLDSAGDDKDQSKPKDGVLGKLQGWADGKKDDVKGKLNQVAGNITDRLGVPDWYSLHIMDTCEGQFEPDATVSNPGLNTTNCTTSSPANRLNLTRILDHELGVGPVRVSLADIKSESLQDTIDILNNALLALFIIYVLAVGFSGLSTLFCVGALLLPAKTVMVLVNLAVASMGGLACIIGSTIITVAGSKAVASINERGAKVGVSAERGFKFHVIGWIATGFMLAVTAFWLGHFLVLRLKARRGGKEEAS
;
A
#
# COMPACT_ATOMS: atom_id res chain seq x y z
N MET A 1 -38.26 25.24 -10.42
CA MET A 1 -37.36 24.25 -11.06
C MET A 1 -35.88 24.47 -10.74
N ALA A 2 -35.35 25.70 -10.79
CA ALA A 2 -33.94 25.99 -10.52
C ALA A 2 -33.45 25.61 -9.10
N LEU A 3 -34.28 25.81 -8.07
CA LEU A 3 -33.96 25.42 -6.68
C LEU A 3 -33.83 23.90 -6.50
N VAL A 4 -34.77 23.12 -7.05
CA VAL A 4 -34.72 21.64 -6.97
C VAL A 4 -33.47 21.09 -7.65
N VAL A 5 -33.09 21.64 -8.81
CA VAL A 5 -31.85 21.25 -9.51
C VAL A 5 -30.60 21.60 -8.69
N ARG A 6 -30.60 22.72 -7.96
CA ARG A 6 -29.50 23.10 -7.06
C ARG A 6 -29.35 22.15 -5.86
N TYR A 7 -30.45 21.77 -5.21
CA TYR A 7 -30.39 20.83 -4.08
C TYR A 7 -29.93 19.43 -4.50
N VAL A 8 -30.24 19.02 -5.73
CA VAL A 8 -29.81 17.72 -6.28
C VAL A 8 -28.29 17.65 -6.51
N VAL A 9 -27.60 18.79 -6.68
CA VAL A 9 -26.12 18.87 -6.80
C VAL A 9 -25.40 18.67 -5.46
N ILE A 10 -26.10 18.73 -4.33
CA ILE A 10 -25.49 18.48 -3.01
C ILE A 10 -25.02 17.02 -2.89
N VAL A 11 -25.76 16.07 -3.47
CA VAL A 11 -25.39 14.65 -3.44
C VAL A 11 -24.02 14.40 -4.11
N PRO A 12 -23.79 14.74 -5.39
CA PRO A 12 -22.48 14.56 -6.00
C PRO A 12 -21.40 15.44 -5.38
N LEU A 13 -21.74 16.58 -4.77
CA LEU A 13 -20.78 17.39 -4.00
C LEU A 13 -20.23 16.60 -2.81
N VAL A 14 -21.12 16.03 -1.98
CA VAL A 14 -20.71 15.26 -0.81
C VAL A 14 -19.93 14.03 -1.22
N LEU A 15 -20.38 13.29 -2.25
CA LEU A 15 -19.67 12.11 -2.73
C LEU A 15 -18.28 12.44 -3.29
N ALA A 16 -18.15 13.52 -4.07
CA ALA A 16 -16.86 13.98 -4.58
C ALA A 16 -15.92 14.39 -3.44
N LEU A 17 -16.43 15.13 -2.44
CA LEU A 17 -15.67 15.56 -1.28
C LEU A 17 -15.19 14.36 -0.45
N VAL A 18 -16.08 13.40 -0.17
CA VAL A 18 -15.70 12.19 0.57
C VAL A 18 -14.66 11.40 -0.20
N SER A 19 -14.82 11.23 -1.52
CA SER A 19 -13.79 10.54 -2.31
C SER A 19 -12.46 11.31 -2.32
N PHE A 20 -12.48 12.63 -2.40
CA PHE A 20 -11.28 13.46 -2.33
C PHE A 20 -10.53 13.25 -1.00
N VAL A 21 -11.27 13.24 0.11
CA VAL A 21 -10.70 12.96 1.44
C VAL A 21 -10.15 11.53 1.51
N LEU A 22 -10.92 10.52 1.11
CA LEU A 22 -10.49 9.13 1.17
C LEU A 22 -9.24 8.86 0.32
N THR A 23 -9.19 9.38 -0.91
CA THR A 23 -8.02 9.23 -1.79
C THR A 23 -6.79 9.97 -1.25
N SER A 24 -6.98 11.13 -0.62
CA SER A 24 -5.90 11.86 0.05
C SER A 24 -5.37 11.08 1.25
N LEU A 25 -6.28 10.56 2.09
CA LEU A 25 -5.91 9.74 3.25
C LEU A 25 -5.13 8.50 2.85
N THR A 26 -5.52 7.82 1.77
CA THR A 26 -4.75 6.66 1.26
C THR A 26 -3.38 7.05 0.70
N LEU A 27 -3.25 8.24 0.11
CA LEU A 27 -1.97 8.71 -0.45
C LEU A 27 -0.95 9.05 0.65
N PHE A 28 -1.43 9.56 1.78
CA PHE A 28 -0.61 9.99 2.93
C PHE A 28 -0.66 9.03 4.12
N ALA A 29 -1.26 7.85 3.97
CA ALA A 29 -1.27 6.83 5.03
C ALA A 29 0.17 6.43 5.38
N GLY A 30 0.49 6.34 6.68
CA GLY A 30 1.83 5.98 7.15
C GLY A 30 2.82 7.16 7.25
N GLN A 31 2.40 8.39 6.91
CA GLN A 31 3.32 9.55 6.92
C GLN A 31 3.98 9.82 8.29
N LYS A 32 3.32 9.46 9.39
CA LYS A 32 3.85 9.57 10.76
C LYS A 32 3.32 8.44 11.62
N GLN A 33 4.04 8.18 12.70
CA GLN A 33 3.57 7.28 13.76
C GLN A 33 2.18 7.72 14.27
N GLY A 34 1.26 6.78 14.43
CA GLY A 34 -0.13 6.95 14.79
C GLY A 34 -1.06 7.37 13.64
N PHE A 35 -0.56 7.63 12.42
CA PHE A 35 -1.38 8.10 11.30
C PHE A 35 -1.64 7.00 10.28
N MET A 36 -2.79 6.34 10.39
CA MET A 36 -3.30 5.37 9.40
C MET A 36 -2.31 4.22 9.06
N GLU A 37 -1.49 3.80 10.03
CA GLU A 37 -0.50 2.73 9.89
C GLU A 37 -1.13 1.37 9.50
N ASP A 38 -2.38 1.20 9.90
CA ASP A 38 -3.21 0.04 9.58
C ASP A 38 -3.71 -0.02 8.13
N TYR A 39 -3.49 1.05 7.38
CA TYR A 39 -3.88 1.18 5.98
C TYR A 39 -2.69 0.92 5.05
N ALA A 40 -1.99 -0.17 5.31
CA ALA A 40 -0.95 -0.70 4.45
C ALA A 40 -1.56 -1.30 3.16
N ILE A 41 -0.80 -1.31 2.07
CA ILE A 41 -1.13 -2.08 0.87
C ILE A 41 -0.80 -3.56 1.11
N VAL A 42 0.39 -3.81 1.64
CA VAL A 42 0.90 -5.12 2.04
C VAL A 42 1.62 -4.96 3.38
N ARG A 43 1.42 -5.92 4.27
CA ARG A 43 2.16 -6.05 5.54
C ARG A 43 3.01 -7.31 5.49
N LEU A 44 4.25 -7.21 5.92
CA LEU A 44 5.17 -8.33 6.07
C LEU A 44 5.30 -8.65 7.55
N ASN A 45 5.29 -9.93 7.89
CA ASN A 45 5.60 -10.45 9.21
C ASN A 45 6.93 -11.20 9.13
N THR A 46 7.89 -10.72 9.92
CA THR A 46 9.29 -11.17 10.00
C THR A 46 9.64 -11.73 11.38
N SER A 47 8.68 -11.82 12.31
CA SER A 47 8.90 -12.32 13.68
C SER A 47 9.56 -13.71 13.76
N MET A 48 9.27 -14.58 12.79
CA MET A 48 9.79 -15.96 12.73
C MET A 48 11.12 -16.11 11.99
N LEU A 49 11.67 -15.01 11.45
CA LEU A 49 12.89 -15.04 10.64
C LEU A 49 14.10 -15.49 11.45
N GLY A 50 14.24 -15.00 12.69
CA GLY A 50 15.35 -15.37 13.57
C GLY A 50 15.36 -16.85 13.94
N GLN A 51 14.21 -17.41 14.30
CA GLN A 51 14.07 -18.82 14.71
C GLN A 51 14.36 -19.77 13.55
N THR A 52 13.79 -19.49 12.37
CA THR A 52 13.94 -20.37 11.19
C THR A 52 15.38 -20.47 10.70
N LEU A 53 16.14 -19.36 10.78
CA LEU A 53 17.55 -19.33 10.40
C LEU A 53 18.44 -20.12 11.38
N LEU A 54 18.06 -20.19 12.66
CA LEU A 54 18.80 -20.92 13.69
C LEU A 54 18.51 -22.42 13.64
N ASP A 55 17.24 -22.80 13.47
CA ASP A 55 16.84 -24.21 13.31
C ASP A 55 17.51 -24.81 12.07
N SER A 56 17.55 -24.06 10.96
CA SER A 56 18.26 -24.47 9.74
C SER A 56 19.78 -24.59 9.93
N ALA A 57 20.38 -23.83 10.86
CA ALA A 57 21.80 -23.92 11.17
C ALA A 57 22.13 -25.09 12.13
N GLY A 58 21.19 -25.47 13.00
CA GLY A 58 21.35 -26.56 13.97
C GLY A 58 21.18 -27.97 13.39
N ASP A 59 20.43 -28.11 12.28
CA ASP A 59 20.10 -29.41 11.69
C ASP A 59 21.17 -29.91 10.68
N ASP A 60 22.08 -29.04 10.23
CA ASP A 60 23.21 -29.43 9.37
C ASP A 60 24.36 -30.06 10.19
N LYS A 61 24.22 -31.36 10.50
CA LYS A 61 25.33 -32.20 10.99
C LYS A 61 26.24 -32.74 9.87
N ASP A 62 26.04 -32.33 8.62
CA ASP A 62 26.79 -32.85 7.48
C ASP A 62 27.86 -31.84 7.00
N GLN A 63 29.13 -32.15 7.28
CA GLN A 63 30.30 -31.28 7.05
C GLN A 63 30.77 -31.18 5.59
N SER A 64 30.02 -31.70 4.61
CA SER A 64 30.56 -31.96 3.26
C SER A 64 29.94 -31.18 2.09
N LYS A 65 29.19 -30.09 2.32
CA LYS A 65 28.81 -29.17 1.24
C LYS A 65 29.38 -27.76 1.47
N PRO A 66 29.94 -27.10 0.44
CA PRO A 66 30.33 -25.70 0.56
C PRO A 66 29.05 -24.88 0.77
N LYS A 67 28.86 -24.37 1.99
CA LYS A 67 27.72 -23.53 2.35
C LYS A 67 27.98 -22.09 1.90
N ASP A 68 27.83 -21.84 0.61
CA ASP A 68 27.78 -20.48 0.10
C ASP A 68 26.41 -19.87 0.47
N GLY A 69 26.43 -18.84 1.33
CA GLY A 69 25.25 -18.06 1.69
C GLY A 69 25.15 -17.66 3.17
N VAL A 70 24.00 -17.09 3.52
CA VAL A 70 23.63 -16.51 4.83
C VAL A 70 23.94 -17.42 6.02
N LEU A 71 23.68 -18.72 5.86
CA LEU A 71 23.91 -19.75 6.88
C LEU A 71 25.40 -19.92 7.21
N GLY A 72 26.30 -19.85 6.23
CA GLY A 72 27.75 -19.93 6.46
C GLY A 72 28.29 -18.71 7.21
N LYS A 73 27.73 -17.52 6.95
CA LYS A 73 28.10 -16.28 7.65
C LYS A 73 27.56 -16.22 9.09
N LEU A 74 26.35 -16.71 9.32
CA LEU A 74 25.77 -16.90 10.65
C LEU A 74 26.60 -17.87 11.49
N GLN A 75 26.99 -19.00 10.91
CA GLN A 75 27.81 -20.00 11.57
C GLN A 75 29.21 -19.46 11.88
N GLY A 76 29.83 -18.71 10.97
CA GLY A 76 31.10 -18.03 11.20
C GLY A 76 31.05 -16.95 12.30
N TRP A 77 29.94 -16.21 12.41
CA TRP A 77 29.72 -15.27 13.53
C TRP A 77 29.52 -16.00 14.86
N ALA A 78 28.77 -17.10 14.86
CA ALA A 78 28.52 -17.91 16.05
C ALA A 78 29.79 -18.63 16.53
N ASP A 79 30.63 -19.12 15.62
CA ASP A 79 31.92 -19.74 15.93
C ASP A 79 32.98 -18.72 16.40
N GLY A 80 32.85 -17.45 16.00
CA GLY A 80 33.71 -16.36 16.47
C GLY A 80 33.41 -15.85 17.89
N LYS A 81 32.34 -16.32 18.54
CA LYS A 81 31.99 -15.99 19.93
C LYS A 81 32.22 -17.20 20.85
N LYS A 82 32.72 -16.93 22.07
CA LYS A 82 33.02 -17.94 23.11
C LYS A 82 31.84 -18.90 23.35
N ASP A 83 32.17 -20.12 23.84
CA ASP A 83 31.25 -21.23 24.17
C ASP A 83 30.01 -20.82 25.00
N ASP A 84 30.12 -19.72 25.76
CA ASP A 84 29.04 -19.14 26.56
C ASP A 84 27.86 -18.62 25.72
N VAL A 85 28.07 -18.31 24.45
CA VAL A 85 27.02 -17.85 23.51
C VAL A 85 26.34 -19.04 22.80
N LYS A 86 27.08 -20.12 22.50
CA LYS A 86 26.51 -21.38 21.98
C LYS A 86 25.55 -22.03 22.98
N GLY A 87 25.92 -22.05 24.27
CA GLY A 87 25.05 -22.58 25.33
C GLY A 87 23.78 -21.73 25.56
N LYS A 88 23.87 -20.41 25.36
CA LYS A 88 22.73 -19.48 25.51
C LYS A 88 21.83 -19.41 24.27
N LEU A 89 22.36 -19.64 23.06
CA LEU A 89 21.56 -19.67 21.82
C LEU A 89 20.55 -20.84 21.81
N ASN A 90 20.96 -22.03 22.28
CA ASN A 90 20.07 -23.19 22.36
C ASN A 90 19.00 -23.09 23.47
N GLN A 91 19.19 -22.23 24.49
CA GLN A 91 18.20 -21.98 25.55
C GLN A 91 17.33 -20.75 25.31
N VAL A 92 17.71 -19.86 24.39
CA VAL A 92 17.09 -18.54 24.16
C VAL A 92 16.63 -18.42 22.71
N ALA A 93 16.12 -19.50 22.11
CA ALA A 93 15.58 -19.47 20.74
C ALA A 93 14.35 -18.53 20.63
N GLY A 94 13.62 -18.30 21.74
CA GLY A 94 12.44 -17.44 21.78
C GLY A 94 12.69 -15.92 21.64
N ASN A 95 13.87 -15.41 22.03
CA ASN A 95 14.15 -13.96 22.18
C ASN A 95 15.29 -13.43 21.29
N ILE A 96 15.62 -14.12 20.20
CA ILE A 96 16.74 -13.71 19.35
C ILE A 96 16.37 -12.53 18.42
N THR A 97 15.10 -12.36 18.08
CA THR A 97 14.61 -11.18 17.35
C THR A 97 14.89 -9.88 18.13
N ASP A 98 14.67 -9.88 19.45
CA ASP A 98 15.02 -8.77 20.36
C ASP A 98 16.54 -8.46 20.39
N ARG A 99 17.38 -9.48 20.16
CA ARG A 99 18.86 -9.33 20.19
C ARG A 99 19.45 -8.97 18.83
N LEU A 100 18.71 -9.20 17.75
CA LEU A 100 19.06 -8.84 16.38
C LEU A 100 18.59 -7.42 16.03
N GLY A 101 17.65 -6.85 16.79
CA GLY A 101 17.11 -5.51 16.56
C GLY A 101 16.28 -5.40 15.28
N VAL A 102 15.77 -6.52 14.78
CA VAL A 102 14.98 -6.57 13.55
C VAL A 102 13.50 -6.35 13.90
N PRO A 103 12.78 -5.48 13.20
CA PRO A 103 11.33 -5.34 13.33
C PRO A 103 10.57 -6.65 13.13
N ASP A 104 9.52 -6.87 13.93
CA ASP A 104 8.63 -8.03 13.79
C ASP A 104 7.75 -7.94 12.53
N TRP A 105 7.48 -6.71 12.08
CA TRP A 105 6.65 -6.46 10.91
C TRP A 105 7.03 -5.19 10.18
N TYR A 106 6.67 -5.15 8.90
CA TYR A 106 6.80 -3.99 8.01
C TYR A 106 5.46 -3.73 7.31
N SER A 107 5.00 -2.48 7.29
CA SER A 107 3.82 -2.04 6.53
C SER A 107 4.22 -1.16 5.37
N LEU A 108 3.76 -1.51 4.17
CA LEU A 108 4.08 -0.83 2.93
C LEU A 108 2.92 0.08 2.54
N HIS A 109 3.15 1.39 2.48
CA HIS A 109 2.19 2.39 2.03
C HIS A 109 2.59 2.95 0.65
N ILE A 110 1.78 3.85 0.06
CA ILE A 110 2.08 4.42 -1.27
C ILE A 110 3.39 5.23 -1.24
N MET A 111 3.64 5.96 -0.14
CA MET A 111 4.69 6.98 -0.06
C MET A 111 5.77 6.70 0.97
N ASP A 112 5.54 5.72 1.84
CA ASP A 112 6.40 5.41 2.97
C ASP A 112 6.24 3.94 3.39
N THR A 113 7.08 3.54 4.33
CA THR A 113 7.08 2.24 4.98
C THR A 113 7.20 2.47 6.47
N CYS A 114 6.39 1.76 7.24
CA CYS A 114 6.50 1.72 8.69
C CYS A 114 6.94 0.34 9.15
N GLU A 115 7.56 0.30 10.32
CA GLU A 115 8.07 -0.90 10.96
C GLU A 115 7.77 -0.86 12.46
N GLY A 116 7.70 -2.03 13.07
CA GLY A 116 7.35 -2.13 14.48
C GLY A 116 7.48 -3.52 15.07
N GLN A 117 7.02 -3.61 16.31
CA GLN A 117 6.93 -4.84 17.10
C GLN A 117 5.46 -5.25 17.26
N PHE A 118 5.20 -6.53 17.48
CA PHE A 118 3.86 -6.98 17.86
C PHE A 118 3.62 -6.76 19.35
N GLU A 119 2.39 -6.41 19.73
CA GLU A 119 2.01 -6.21 21.13
C GLU A 119 0.74 -7.01 21.46
N PRO A 120 0.76 -7.91 22.48
CA PRO A 120 1.87 -8.22 23.38
C PRO A 120 2.97 -9.10 22.79
N ASP A 121 2.66 -9.95 21.80
CA ASP A 121 3.61 -10.87 21.16
C ASP A 121 3.07 -11.34 19.79
N ALA A 122 3.93 -11.83 18.90
CA ALA A 122 3.53 -12.41 17.61
C ALA A 122 2.71 -13.71 17.70
N THR A 123 2.64 -14.32 18.88
CA THR A 123 2.03 -15.65 19.12
C THR A 123 0.52 -15.60 19.32
N VAL A 124 -0.05 -14.43 19.61
CA VAL A 124 -1.49 -14.27 19.81
C VAL A 124 -2.23 -14.12 18.47
N SER A 125 -3.49 -14.51 18.42
CA SER A 125 -4.33 -14.28 17.23
C SER A 125 -4.61 -12.78 17.07
N ASN A 126 -4.15 -12.18 15.97
CA ASN A 126 -4.30 -10.75 15.66
C ASN A 126 -3.65 -9.82 16.71
N PRO A 127 -2.31 -9.84 16.84
CA PRO A 127 -1.60 -8.98 17.76
C PRO A 127 -1.78 -7.50 17.41
N GLY A 128 -1.75 -6.64 18.43
CA GLY A 128 -1.63 -5.20 18.24
C GLY A 128 -0.31 -4.86 17.56
N LEU A 129 -0.27 -3.72 16.88
CA LEU A 129 0.92 -3.23 16.19
C LEU A 129 1.48 -2.08 17.01
N ASN A 130 2.71 -2.23 17.47
CA ASN A 130 3.46 -1.15 18.08
C ASN A 130 4.48 -0.62 17.07
N THR A 131 4.10 0.45 16.39
CA THR A 131 4.93 1.09 15.37
C THR A 131 6.10 1.79 16.03
N THR A 132 7.32 1.43 15.64
CA THR A 132 8.55 2.01 16.19
C THR A 132 9.10 3.11 15.31
N ASN A 133 9.00 2.96 13.99
CA ASN A 133 9.55 3.92 13.04
C ASN A 133 8.77 3.94 11.73
N CYS A 134 8.75 5.08 11.06
CA CYS A 134 8.21 5.26 9.71
C CYS A 134 9.18 6.11 8.91
N THR A 135 9.45 5.71 7.66
CA THR A 135 10.26 6.50 6.75
C THR A 135 9.57 7.82 6.40
N THR A 136 10.34 8.85 6.06
CA THR A 136 9.76 10.12 5.58
C THR A 136 9.05 9.92 4.25
N SER A 137 7.81 10.43 4.13
CA SER A 137 7.03 10.32 2.88
C SER A 137 7.74 11.05 1.74
N SER A 138 8.24 10.30 0.77
CA SER A 138 8.94 10.85 -0.38
C SER A 138 8.78 9.96 -1.62
N PRO A 139 8.59 10.56 -2.81
CA PRO A 139 8.69 9.85 -4.08
C PRO A 139 9.96 9.01 -4.25
N ALA A 140 11.07 9.48 -3.67
CA ALA A 140 12.37 8.81 -3.72
C ALA A 140 12.55 7.75 -2.63
N ASN A 141 11.72 7.81 -1.57
CA ASN A 141 11.65 6.79 -0.53
C ASN A 141 10.60 5.72 -0.84
N ARG A 142 10.04 5.72 -2.06
CA ARG A 142 9.31 4.58 -2.62
C ARG A 142 10.27 3.41 -2.66
N LEU A 143 10.14 2.53 -1.67
CA LEU A 143 10.74 1.22 -1.52
C LEU A 143 11.74 0.83 -2.62
N ASN A 144 12.98 1.29 -2.47
CA ASN A 144 14.10 0.50 -2.95
C ASN A 144 14.33 -0.57 -1.88
N LEU A 145 13.50 -1.62 -1.90
CA LEU A 145 13.54 -2.70 -0.91
C LEU A 145 14.93 -3.33 -0.85
N THR A 146 15.65 -3.36 -1.97
CA THR A 146 17.06 -3.75 -2.05
C THR A 146 17.96 -2.87 -1.17
N ARG A 147 17.80 -1.54 -1.22
CA ARG A 147 18.57 -0.60 -0.38
C ARG A 147 18.21 -0.67 1.09
N ILE A 148 16.92 -0.75 1.44
CA ILE A 148 16.48 -0.83 2.83
C ILE A 148 16.96 -2.15 3.43
N LEU A 149 16.75 -3.26 2.72
CA LEU A 149 17.11 -4.58 3.21
C LEU A 149 18.64 -4.79 3.18
N ASP A 150 19.39 -4.26 2.20
CA ASP A 150 20.88 -4.26 2.23
C ASP A 150 21.45 -3.31 3.31
N HIS A 151 20.76 -2.23 3.65
CA HIS A 151 21.20 -1.33 4.72
C HIS A 151 20.99 -2.00 6.07
N GLU A 152 19.79 -2.47 6.38
CA GLU A 152 19.46 -3.12 7.65
C GLU A 152 20.25 -4.43 7.85
N LEU A 153 20.42 -5.25 6.80
CA LEU A 153 21.26 -6.44 6.87
C LEU A 153 22.77 -6.14 6.86
N GLY A 154 23.17 -4.91 6.54
CA GLY A 154 24.54 -4.43 6.58
C GLY A 154 24.98 -3.89 7.95
N VAL A 155 24.04 -3.36 8.74
CA VAL A 155 24.26 -2.92 10.13
C VAL A 155 24.02 -4.02 11.17
N GLY A 156 23.31 -5.10 10.80
CA GLY A 156 23.14 -6.28 11.65
C GLY A 156 24.47 -7.01 11.96
N PRO A 157 24.53 -7.79 13.06
CA PRO A 157 25.73 -8.54 13.46
C PRO A 157 26.12 -9.63 12.44
N VAL A 158 25.21 -9.99 11.52
CA VAL A 158 25.43 -10.92 10.42
C VAL A 158 25.28 -10.14 9.11
N ARG A 159 26.37 -9.96 8.37
CA ARG A 159 26.40 -9.25 7.09
C ARG A 159 25.83 -10.10 5.96
N VAL A 160 24.52 -10.09 5.82
CA VAL A 160 23.79 -10.76 4.75
C VAL A 160 23.45 -9.72 3.69
N SER A 161 23.80 -9.95 2.43
CA SER A 161 23.33 -9.08 1.35
C SER A 161 22.23 -9.79 0.57
N LEU A 162 21.30 -9.07 -0.05
CA LEU A 162 20.29 -9.70 -0.93
C LEU A 162 20.94 -10.48 -2.08
N ALA A 163 22.15 -10.08 -2.46
CA ALA A 163 22.99 -10.79 -3.42
C ALA A 163 23.35 -12.23 -3.00
N ASP A 164 23.31 -12.55 -1.71
CA ASP A 164 23.52 -13.91 -1.18
C ASP A 164 22.22 -14.75 -1.22
N ILE A 165 21.05 -14.09 -1.26
CA ILE A 165 19.70 -14.70 -1.37
C ILE A 165 19.23 -14.61 -2.83
N LYS A 166 20.16 -14.81 -3.77
CA LYS A 166 20.00 -14.62 -5.22
C LYS A 166 19.02 -15.63 -5.84
N SER A 167 17.76 -15.51 -5.51
CA SER A 167 16.65 -16.12 -6.22
C SER A 167 16.14 -15.08 -7.21
N GLU A 168 16.32 -15.31 -8.52
CA GLU A 168 15.83 -14.43 -9.60
C GLU A 168 14.37 -14.02 -9.37
N SER A 169 13.54 -14.94 -8.89
CA SER A 169 12.12 -14.70 -8.60
C SER A 169 11.81 -13.73 -7.44
N LEU A 170 12.74 -13.52 -6.51
CA LEU A 170 12.56 -12.55 -5.43
C LEU A 170 12.77 -11.13 -5.95
N GLN A 171 13.78 -10.95 -6.82
CA GLN A 171 14.03 -9.68 -7.51
C GLN A 171 12.83 -9.30 -8.38
N ASP A 172 12.26 -10.25 -9.13
CA ASP A 172 11.03 -10.02 -9.91
C ASP A 172 9.87 -9.51 -9.05
N THR A 173 9.70 -10.09 -7.85
CA THR A 173 8.62 -9.69 -6.93
C THR A 173 8.84 -8.27 -6.41
N ILE A 174 10.09 -7.93 -6.07
CA ILE A 174 10.48 -6.60 -5.62
C ILE A 174 10.26 -5.56 -6.72
N ASP A 175 10.66 -5.88 -7.95
CA ASP A 175 10.49 -4.99 -9.10
C ASP A 175 9.02 -4.77 -9.46
N ILE A 176 8.19 -5.82 -9.40
CA ILE A 176 6.73 -5.70 -9.57
C ILE A 176 6.15 -4.75 -8.52
N LEU A 177 6.56 -4.88 -7.26
CA LEU A 177 6.06 -4.05 -6.17
C LEU A 177 6.50 -2.59 -6.33
N ASN A 178 7.78 -2.35 -6.62
CA ASN A 178 8.32 -1.01 -6.83
C ASN A 178 7.62 -0.29 -8.00
N ASN A 179 7.47 -0.98 -9.14
CA ASN A 179 6.75 -0.47 -10.30
C ASN A 179 5.27 -0.20 -9.99
N ALA A 180 4.61 -1.08 -9.22
CA ALA A 180 3.23 -0.88 -8.80
C ALA A 180 3.07 0.34 -7.88
N LEU A 181 3.95 0.52 -6.90
CA LEU A 181 3.92 1.68 -5.99
C LEU A 181 4.18 3.00 -6.72
N LEU A 182 5.11 3.00 -7.68
CA LEU A 182 5.34 4.16 -8.56
C LEU A 182 4.09 4.51 -9.37
N ALA A 183 3.46 3.52 -10.00
CA ALA A 183 2.22 3.71 -10.74
C ALA A 183 1.09 4.19 -9.83
N LEU A 184 0.94 3.60 -8.64
CA LEU A 184 -0.06 3.98 -7.66
C LEU A 184 0.09 5.41 -7.21
N PHE A 185 1.31 5.88 -6.93
CA PHE A 185 1.53 7.28 -6.61
C PHE A 185 0.99 8.20 -7.70
N ILE A 186 1.41 7.98 -8.96
CA ILE A 186 1.03 8.85 -10.07
C ILE A 186 -0.49 8.88 -10.21
N ILE A 187 -1.11 7.70 -10.17
CA ILE A 187 -2.54 7.54 -10.36
C ILE A 187 -3.35 8.12 -9.19
N TYR A 188 -2.91 7.93 -7.94
CA TYR A 188 -3.59 8.49 -6.77
C TYR A 188 -3.44 10.01 -6.69
N VAL A 189 -2.30 10.57 -7.10
CA VAL A 189 -2.14 12.04 -7.22
C VAL A 189 -3.15 12.59 -8.23
N LEU A 190 -3.31 11.94 -9.39
CA LEU A 190 -4.32 12.32 -10.37
C LEU A 190 -5.74 12.17 -9.81
N ALA A 191 -6.04 11.07 -9.10
CA ALA A 191 -7.33 10.84 -8.47
C ALA A 191 -7.68 11.93 -7.46
N VAL A 192 -6.75 12.31 -6.58
CA VAL A 192 -6.88 13.41 -5.62
C VAL A 192 -7.10 14.75 -6.36
N GLY A 193 -6.29 15.04 -7.37
CA GLY A 193 -6.40 16.27 -8.15
C GLY A 193 -7.77 16.43 -8.85
N PHE A 194 -8.21 15.38 -9.56
CA PHE A 194 -9.48 15.43 -10.28
C PHE A 194 -10.71 15.37 -9.37
N SER A 195 -10.68 14.60 -8.28
CA SER A 195 -11.78 14.57 -7.30
C SER A 195 -11.91 15.90 -6.54
N GLY A 196 -10.79 16.51 -6.16
CA GLY A 196 -10.75 17.86 -5.58
C GLY A 196 -11.30 18.91 -6.54
N LEU A 197 -10.85 18.89 -7.80
CA LEU A 197 -11.35 19.81 -8.82
C LEU A 197 -12.85 19.60 -9.10
N SER A 198 -13.33 18.35 -9.14
CA SER A 198 -14.75 18.05 -9.28
C SER A 198 -15.57 18.59 -8.11
N THR A 199 -15.04 18.50 -6.89
CA THR A 199 -15.65 19.09 -5.69
C THR A 199 -15.80 20.61 -5.85
N LEU A 200 -14.76 21.31 -6.31
CA LEU A 200 -14.83 22.75 -6.58
C LEU A 200 -15.86 23.12 -7.64
N PHE A 201 -15.98 22.32 -8.71
CA PHE A 201 -17.01 22.53 -9.73
C PHE A 201 -18.42 22.26 -9.19
N CYS A 202 -18.61 21.28 -8.31
CA CYS A 202 -19.87 21.07 -7.62
C CYS A 202 -20.26 22.29 -6.75
N VAL A 203 -19.31 22.90 -6.04
CA VAL A 203 -19.54 24.15 -5.29
C VAL A 203 -19.90 25.30 -6.24
N GLY A 204 -19.14 25.47 -7.31
CA GLY A 204 -19.43 26.48 -8.34
C GLY A 204 -20.83 26.32 -8.94
N ALA A 205 -21.30 25.08 -9.11
CA ALA A 205 -22.63 24.78 -9.61
C ALA A 205 -23.78 25.15 -8.66
N LEU A 206 -23.51 25.23 -7.36
CA LEU A 206 -24.48 25.72 -6.37
C LEU A 206 -24.60 27.24 -6.40
N LEU A 207 -23.47 27.94 -6.56
CA LEU A 207 -23.39 29.40 -6.47
C LEU A 207 -23.76 30.09 -7.79
N LEU A 208 -23.33 29.53 -8.92
CA LEU A 208 -23.48 30.15 -10.24
C LEU A 208 -24.70 29.59 -11.00
N PRO A 209 -25.26 30.34 -11.97
CA PRO A 209 -26.26 29.80 -12.88
C PRO A 209 -25.67 28.66 -13.70
N ALA A 210 -26.35 27.51 -13.70
CA ALA A 210 -25.88 26.30 -14.35
C ALA A 210 -25.80 26.47 -15.88
N LYS A 211 -24.59 26.64 -16.41
CA LYS A 211 -24.32 26.63 -17.86
C LYS A 211 -23.97 25.21 -18.32
N THR A 212 -24.39 24.83 -19.52
CA THR A 212 -24.08 23.50 -20.12
C THR A 212 -22.57 23.23 -20.17
N VAL A 213 -21.76 24.26 -20.39
CA VAL A 213 -20.28 24.16 -20.39
C VAL A 213 -19.76 23.67 -19.03
N MET A 214 -20.29 24.18 -17.93
CA MET A 214 -19.87 23.78 -16.58
C MET A 214 -20.21 22.32 -16.29
N VAL A 215 -21.39 21.87 -16.73
CA VAL A 215 -21.80 20.46 -16.64
C VAL A 215 -20.85 19.56 -17.42
N LEU A 216 -20.48 19.96 -18.64
CA LEU A 216 -19.56 19.20 -19.50
C LEU A 216 -18.14 19.13 -18.93
N VAL A 217 -17.63 20.26 -18.42
CA VAL A 217 -16.30 20.33 -17.79
C VAL A 217 -16.26 19.45 -16.55
N ASN A 218 -17.27 19.53 -15.66
CA ASN A 218 -17.27 18.70 -14.46
C ASN A 218 -17.47 17.21 -14.79
N LEU A 219 -18.26 16.87 -15.82
CA LEU A 219 -18.37 15.50 -16.31
C LEU A 219 -17.01 14.95 -16.77
N ALA A 220 -16.24 15.72 -17.56
CA ALA A 220 -14.92 15.31 -18.01
C ALA A 220 -13.96 15.09 -16.84
N VAL A 221 -13.93 16.03 -15.89
CA VAL A 221 -13.07 15.98 -14.69
C VAL A 221 -13.46 14.80 -13.78
N ALA A 222 -14.75 14.62 -13.51
CA ALA A 222 -15.25 13.50 -12.73
C ALA A 222 -14.92 12.15 -13.39
N SER A 223 -15.05 12.07 -14.73
CA SER A 223 -14.71 10.86 -15.49
C SER A 223 -13.22 10.52 -15.38
N MET A 224 -12.33 11.51 -15.49
CA MET A 224 -10.89 11.30 -15.31
C MET A 224 -10.55 10.87 -13.88
N GLY A 225 -11.19 11.48 -12.87
CA GLY A 225 -11.02 11.08 -11.47
C GLY A 225 -11.54 9.66 -11.20
N GLY A 226 -12.69 9.29 -11.75
CA GLY A 226 -13.25 7.94 -11.65
C GLY A 226 -12.37 6.88 -12.32
N LEU A 227 -11.84 7.17 -13.51
CA LEU A 227 -10.89 6.30 -14.20
C LEU A 227 -9.60 6.12 -13.39
N ALA A 228 -9.03 7.20 -12.87
CA ALA A 228 -7.85 7.12 -12.00
C ALA A 228 -8.12 6.25 -10.76
N CYS A 229 -9.26 6.42 -10.09
CA CYS A 229 -9.64 5.59 -8.93
C CYS A 229 -9.78 4.10 -9.29
N ILE A 230 -10.43 3.78 -10.42
CA ILE A 230 -10.54 2.39 -10.90
C ILE A 230 -9.17 1.78 -11.16
N ILE A 231 -8.31 2.49 -11.91
CA ILE A 231 -6.99 1.96 -12.27
C ILE A 231 -6.15 1.76 -10.99
N GLY A 232 -6.15 2.72 -10.07
CA GLY A 232 -5.45 2.60 -8.79
C GLY A 232 -5.93 1.41 -7.97
N SER A 233 -7.24 1.28 -7.77
CA SER A 233 -7.84 0.15 -7.03
C SER A 233 -7.53 -1.20 -7.68
N THR A 234 -7.48 -1.24 -9.01
CA THR A 234 -7.13 -2.46 -9.76
C THR A 234 -5.66 -2.83 -9.54
N ILE A 235 -4.74 -1.87 -9.63
CA ILE A 235 -3.31 -2.11 -9.39
C ILE A 235 -3.08 -2.64 -7.97
N ILE A 236 -3.68 -2.03 -6.95
CA ILE A 236 -3.60 -2.51 -5.56
C ILE A 236 -4.08 -3.96 -5.44
N THR A 237 -5.19 -4.27 -6.11
CA THR A 237 -5.78 -5.60 -6.09
C THR A 237 -4.83 -6.62 -6.70
N VAL A 238 -4.36 -6.37 -7.93
CA VAL A 238 -3.53 -7.31 -8.68
C VAL A 238 -2.12 -7.40 -8.09
N ALA A 239 -1.43 -6.27 -7.93
CA ALA A 239 -0.05 -6.22 -7.45
C ALA A 239 0.04 -6.70 -6.00
N GLY A 240 -0.87 -6.27 -5.11
CA GLY A 240 -0.85 -6.69 -3.71
C GLY A 240 -1.06 -8.20 -3.55
N SER A 241 -1.93 -8.81 -4.35
CA SER A 241 -2.20 -10.24 -4.24
C SER A 241 -1.13 -11.11 -4.91
N LYS A 242 -0.51 -10.64 -6.00
CA LYS A 242 0.69 -11.27 -6.53
C LYS A 242 1.87 -11.19 -5.56
N ALA A 243 2.09 -10.03 -4.95
CA ALA A 243 3.16 -9.83 -3.97
C ALA A 243 2.97 -10.75 -2.76
N VAL A 244 1.77 -10.78 -2.17
CA VAL A 244 1.46 -11.64 -1.01
C VAL A 244 1.63 -13.12 -1.34
N ALA A 245 1.15 -13.58 -2.50
CA ALA A 245 1.30 -14.98 -2.90
C ALA A 245 2.77 -15.37 -3.07
N SER A 246 3.55 -14.57 -3.81
CA SER A 246 4.97 -14.83 -4.05
C SER A 246 5.79 -14.84 -2.75
N ILE A 247 5.50 -13.89 -1.84
CA ILE A 247 6.18 -13.80 -0.55
C ILE A 247 5.80 -14.98 0.35
N ASN A 248 4.53 -15.38 0.42
CA ASN A 248 4.13 -16.52 1.26
C ASN A 248 4.67 -17.86 0.75
N GLU A 249 4.75 -18.06 -0.57
CA GLU A 249 5.30 -19.30 -1.15
C GLU A 249 6.79 -19.46 -0.85
N ARG A 250 7.55 -18.36 -0.84
CA ARG A 250 9.02 -18.38 -0.76
C ARG A 250 9.53 -18.05 0.65
N GLY A 251 8.85 -17.13 1.33
CA GLY A 251 9.15 -16.64 2.66
C GLY A 251 8.90 -17.67 3.76
N ALA A 252 8.02 -18.66 3.54
CA ALA A 252 7.74 -19.71 4.52
C ALA A 252 8.99 -20.46 4.98
N LYS A 253 10.00 -20.62 4.09
CA LYS A 253 11.27 -21.31 4.40
C LYS A 253 12.20 -20.49 5.29
N VAL A 254 11.98 -19.18 5.39
CA VAL A 254 12.81 -18.23 6.15
C VAL A 254 11.98 -17.52 7.21
N GLY A 255 10.78 -18.02 7.54
CA GLY A 255 9.92 -17.43 8.58
C GLY A 255 9.32 -16.07 8.21
N VAL A 256 9.20 -15.75 6.92
CA VAL A 256 8.58 -14.51 6.43
C VAL A 256 7.20 -14.81 5.84
N SER A 257 6.19 -14.06 6.26
CA SER A 257 4.86 -14.11 5.66
C SER A 257 4.38 -12.71 5.29
N ALA A 258 3.46 -12.62 4.36
CA ALA A 258 2.85 -11.38 3.91
C ALA A 258 1.33 -11.47 3.98
N GLU A 259 0.70 -10.37 4.33
CA GLU A 259 -0.74 -10.20 4.34
C GLU A 259 -1.14 -8.97 3.53
N ARG A 260 -2.29 -9.03 2.85
CA ARG A 260 -2.85 -7.88 2.14
C ARG A 260 -3.52 -6.96 3.16
N GLY A 261 -3.29 -5.65 3.06
CA GLY A 261 -4.02 -4.68 3.88
C GLY A 261 -5.48 -4.53 3.43
N PHE A 262 -6.38 -5.20 4.14
CA PHE A 262 -7.81 -5.19 3.84
C PHE A 262 -8.43 -3.80 3.97
N LYS A 263 -8.07 -3.05 5.02
CA LYS A 263 -8.63 -1.72 5.30
C LYS A 263 -8.34 -0.72 4.16
N PHE A 264 -7.10 -0.73 3.65
CA PHE A 264 -6.70 0.11 2.52
C PHE A 264 -7.46 -0.25 1.24
N HIS A 265 -7.57 -1.55 0.95
CA HIS A 265 -8.32 -2.04 -0.21
C HIS A 265 -9.79 -1.62 -0.18
N VAL A 266 -10.45 -1.74 0.98
CA VAL A 266 -11.86 -1.33 1.16
C VAL A 266 -12.04 0.17 0.92
N ILE A 267 -11.19 1.01 1.52
CA ILE A 267 -11.27 2.47 1.30
C ILE A 267 -11.07 2.84 -0.17
N GLY A 268 -10.12 2.20 -0.87
CA GLY A 268 -9.89 2.44 -2.30
C GLY A 268 -11.14 2.16 -3.15
N TRP A 269 -11.81 1.04 -2.91
CA TRP A 269 -13.04 0.69 -3.63
C TRP A 269 -14.24 1.57 -3.25
N ILE A 270 -14.36 1.98 -1.98
CA ILE A 270 -15.40 2.93 -1.56
C ILE A 270 -15.23 4.28 -2.27
N ALA A 271 -14.01 4.83 -2.26
CA ALA A 271 -13.70 6.07 -2.95
C ALA A 271 -13.99 5.97 -4.46
N THR A 272 -13.61 4.84 -5.07
CA THR A 272 -13.93 4.53 -6.47
C THR A 272 -15.44 4.54 -6.72
N GLY A 273 -16.22 3.86 -5.88
CA GLY A 273 -17.67 3.83 -6.00
C GLY A 273 -18.31 5.22 -5.94
N PHE A 274 -17.84 6.08 -5.03
CA PHE A 274 -18.30 7.46 -4.92
C PHE A 274 -17.97 8.30 -6.17
N MET A 275 -16.75 8.22 -6.70
CA MET A 275 -16.40 8.94 -7.93
C MET A 275 -17.15 8.46 -9.17
N LEU A 276 -17.47 7.16 -9.24
CA LEU A 276 -18.31 6.64 -10.32
C LEU A 276 -19.76 7.13 -10.20
N ALA A 277 -20.30 7.21 -8.99
CA ALA A 277 -21.62 7.80 -8.76
C ALA A 277 -21.65 9.29 -9.15
N VAL A 278 -20.61 10.06 -8.83
CA VAL A 278 -20.45 11.46 -9.27
C VAL A 278 -20.41 11.55 -10.80
N THR A 279 -19.62 10.70 -11.45
CA THR A 279 -19.54 10.65 -12.92
C THR A 279 -20.90 10.32 -13.55
N ALA A 280 -21.59 9.30 -13.03
CA ALA A 280 -22.91 8.89 -13.50
C ALA A 280 -23.96 10.00 -13.34
N PHE A 281 -23.91 10.74 -12.23
CA PHE A 281 -24.76 11.90 -12.00
C PHE A 281 -24.57 12.97 -13.08
N TRP A 282 -23.33 13.40 -13.31
CA TRP A 282 -23.03 14.45 -14.29
C TRP A 282 -23.34 14.00 -15.72
N LEU A 283 -23.15 12.71 -16.01
CA LEU A 283 -23.53 12.11 -17.29
C LEU A 283 -25.05 12.17 -17.49
N GLY A 284 -25.82 11.74 -16.48
CA GLY A 284 -27.29 11.82 -16.52
C GLY A 284 -27.78 13.26 -16.70
N HIS A 285 -27.20 14.20 -15.97
CA HIS A 285 -27.54 15.63 -16.09
C HIS A 285 -27.23 16.17 -17.51
N PHE A 286 -26.07 15.83 -18.06
CA PHE A 286 -25.71 16.20 -19.44
C PHE A 286 -26.68 15.62 -20.47
N LEU A 287 -27.05 14.34 -20.34
CA LEU A 287 -27.99 13.67 -21.24
C LEU A 287 -29.37 14.33 -21.19
N VAL A 288 -29.88 14.68 -20.00
CA VAL A 288 -31.16 15.40 -19.84
C VAL A 288 -31.13 16.76 -20.52
N LEU A 289 -30.04 17.53 -20.37
CA LEU A 289 -29.89 18.82 -21.05
C LEU A 289 -29.88 18.67 -22.58
N ARG A 290 -29.16 17.66 -23.09
CA ARG A 290 -29.11 17.37 -24.54
C ARG A 290 -30.47 16.96 -25.10
N LEU A 291 -31.24 16.16 -24.34
CA LEU A 291 -32.59 15.74 -24.72
C LEU A 291 -33.57 16.93 -24.77
N LYS A 292 -33.48 17.86 -23.81
CA LYS A 292 -34.30 19.09 -23.81
C LYS A 292 -33.98 19.98 -25.01
N ALA A 293 -32.70 20.21 -25.32
CA ALA A 293 -32.29 20.99 -26.49
C ALA A 293 -32.80 20.39 -27.81
N ARG A 294 -32.77 19.06 -27.95
CA ARG A 294 -33.32 18.36 -29.14
C ARG A 294 -34.83 18.47 -29.30
N ARG A 295 -35.58 18.61 -28.20
CA ARG A 295 -37.05 18.77 -28.24
C ARG A 295 -37.44 20.20 -28.59
N GLY A 296 -36.79 21.20 -27.97
CA GLY A 296 -37.04 22.61 -28.30
C GLY A 296 -36.71 22.94 -29.76
N GLY A 297 -35.59 22.42 -30.30
CA GLY A 297 -35.26 22.60 -31.71
C GLY A 297 -36.19 21.88 -32.71
N LYS A 298 -37.03 20.94 -32.24
CA LYS A 298 -38.09 20.33 -33.06
C LYS A 298 -39.39 21.14 -33.03
N GLU A 299 -39.69 21.80 -31.91
CA GLU A 299 -40.87 22.67 -31.77
C GLU A 299 -40.69 23.99 -32.53
N GLU A 300 -39.48 24.54 -32.61
CA GLU A 300 -39.19 25.75 -33.41
C GLU A 300 -39.11 25.50 -34.93
N ALA A 301 -39.03 24.22 -35.34
CA ALA A 301 -38.96 23.81 -36.75
C ALA A 301 -40.31 23.31 -37.31
N SER A 302 -41.37 23.31 -36.49
CA SER A 302 -42.74 22.95 -36.86
C SER A 302 -43.65 24.17 -36.92
#